data_AF-A0A3D3NUM2-F1
#
_entry.id   AF-A0A3D3NUM2-F1
#
_cell.length_a   1.000
_cell.length_b   1.000
_cell.length_c   1.000
_cell.angle_alpha   90.00
_cell.angle_beta   90.00
_cell.angle_gamma   90.00
#
_symmetry.space_group_name_H-M   'P 1'
#
loop_
_entity.id
_entity.type
_entity.pdbx_description
1 polymer ?
#
loop_
_entity_poly.entity_id
_entity_poly.type
_entity_poly.pdbx_seq_one_letter_code
_entity_poly.pdbx_strand_id
1 'polypeptide(L)'
;MANPRAFFQTHFHGLLAALAVAAVYSTLAVLRHSDALIWDEGRYLDCARNMTRGFYATDDNPDFVNGPGYPIVLLPFVLAGAEGLLPARLLNAFFMAGAAWFAWLLLRHYAGAAWAAAVAWL
;
A
#
# COMPACT_ATOMS: atom_id res chain seq x y z
N MET A 1 27.04 9.89 14.31
CA MET A 1 25.74 9.26 14.66
C MET A 1 24.72 10.38 14.78
N ALA A 2 23.60 10.32 14.06
CA ALA A 2 22.56 11.36 14.17
C ALA A 2 21.98 11.36 15.60
N ASN A 3 21.78 12.55 16.17
CA ASN A 3 21.16 12.69 17.50
C ASN A 3 19.71 12.17 17.43
N PRO A 4 19.35 11.09 18.16
CA PRO A 4 18.01 10.51 18.07
C PRO A 4 16.91 11.50 18.43
N ARG A 5 17.18 12.41 19.39
CA ARG A 5 16.20 13.44 19.79
C ARG A 5 15.90 14.41 18.65
N ALA A 6 16.92 14.85 17.92
CA ALA A 6 16.76 15.76 16.80
C ALA A 6 15.96 15.13 15.64
N PHE A 7 16.17 13.82 15.41
CA PHE A 7 15.36 13.06 14.44
C PHE A 7 13.89 13.05 14.84
N PHE A 8 13.55 12.62 16.06
CA PHE A 8 12.16 12.56 16.47
C PHE A 8 11.49 13.93 16.52
N GLN A 9 12.19 14.97 16.98
CA GLN A 9 11.69 16.35 16.94
C GLN A 9 11.38 16.81 15.51
N THR A 10 12.20 16.40 14.54
CA THR A 10 12.00 16.77 13.15
C THR A 10 10.88 15.98 12.51
N HIS A 11 10.75 14.68 12.79
CA HIS A 11 9.91 13.75 12.02
C HIS A 11 8.64 13.29 12.73
N PHE A 12 8.36 13.77 13.94
CA PHE A 12 7.22 13.33 14.76
C PHE A 12 5.89 13.35 14.00
N HIS A 13 5.56 14.45 13.31
CA HIS A 13 4.29 14.58 12.60
C HIS A 13 4.15 13.58 11.43
N GLY A 14 5.21 13.35 10.67
CA GLY A 14 5.22 12.36 9.60
C GLY A 14 5.08 10.93 10.11
N LEU A 15 5.78 10.59 11.20
CA LEU A 15 5.65 9.29 11.85
C LEU A 15 4.24 9.08 12.42
N LEU A 16 3.69 10.10 13.08
CA LEU A 16 2.33 10.04 13.62
C LEU A 16 1.29 9.85 12.52
N ALA A 17 1.42 10.57 11.40
CA ALA A 17 0.54 10.41 10.24
C ALA A 17 0.64 8.99 9.66
N ALA A 18 1.86 8.49 9.41
CA ALA A 18 2.05 7.14 8.88
C ALA A 18 1.48 6.04 9.81
N LEU A 19 1.70 6.17 11.13
CA LEU A 19 1.13 5.24 12.12
C LEU A 19 -0.39 5.32 12.19
N ALA A 20 -0.97 6.52 12.12
CA ALA A 20 -2.41 6.71 12.10
C ALA A 20 -3.04 6.10 10.83
N VAL A 21 -2.45 6.34 9.66
CA VAL A 21 -2.87 5.74 8.38
C VAL A 21 -2.77 4.22 8.45
N ALA A 22 -1.64 3.67 8.93
CA ALA A 22 -1.47 2.24 9.12
C ALA A 22 -2.57 1.65 10.00
N ALA A 23 -2.86 2.30 11.14
CA ALA A 23 -3.89 1.85 12.06
C ALA A 23 -5.27 1.86 11.42
N VAL A 24 -5.68 2.98 10.79
CA VAL A 24 -6.99 3.10 10.13
C VAL A 24 -7.16 2.04 9.03
N TYR A 25 -6.22 1.93 8.10
CA TYR A 25 -6.34 0.99 6.99
C TYR A 25 -6.23 -0.47 7.44
N SER A 26 -5.41 -0.78 8.45
CA SER A 26 -5.35 -2.13 9.02
C SER A 26 -6.66 -2.49 9.73
N THR A 27 -7.21 -1.58 10.52
CA THR A 27 -8.51 -1.77 11.17
C THR A 27 -9.61 -1.98 10.15
N LEU A 28 -9.66 -1.17 9.09
CA LEU A 28 -10.61 -1.36 7.99
C LEU A 28 -10.40 -2.71 7.29
N ALA A 29 -9.16 -3.10 7.00
CA ALA A 29 -8.86 -4.38 6.33
C ALA A 29 -9.32 -5.58 7.15
N VAL A 30 -9.19 -5.54 8.49
CA VAL A 30 -9.63 -6.60 9.40
C VAL A 30 -11.14 -6.58 9.57
N LEU A 31 -11.74 -5.43 9.91
CA LEU A 31 -13.17 -5.33 10.22
C LEU A 31 -14.08 -5.50 8.98
N ARG A 32 -13.55 -5.21 7.79
CA ARG A 32 -14.28 -5.34 6.51
C ARG A 32 -13.78 -6.51 5.67
N HIS A 33 -12.99 -7.41 6.25
CA HIS A 33 -12.50 -8.57 5.52
C HIS A 33 -13.67 -9.44 5.02
N SER A 34 -13.62 -9.80 3.75
CA SER A 34 -14.56 -10.72 3.10
C SER A 34 -13.86 -11.47 1.97
N ASP A 35 -14.26 -12.72 1.73
CA ASP A 35 -13.81 -13.48 0.56
C ASP A 35 -14.35 -12.92 -0.77
N ALA A 36 -15.37 -12.05 -0.71
CA ALA A 36 -15.83 -11.33 -1.88
C ALA A 36 -14.80 -10.26 -2.29
N LEU A 37 -14.41 -10.31 -3.57
CA LEU A 37 -13.55 -9.30 -4.17
C LEU A 37 -14.36 -8.05 -4.48
N ILE A 38 -13.80 -6.88 -4.17
CA ILE A 38 -14.46 -5.58 -4.41
C ILE A 38 -13.64 -4.72 -5.36
N TRP A 39 -14.33 -3.93 -6.17
CA TRP A 39 -13.70 -2.94 -7.07
C TRP A 39 -12.57 -3.57 -7.93
N ASP A 40 -11.36 -3.02 -7.83
CA ASP A 40 -10.20 -3.43 -8.60
C ASP A 40 -9.49 -4.69 -8.08
N GLU A 41 -9.88 -5.22 -6.91
CA GLU A 41 -9.23 -6.41 -6.32
C GLU A 41 -9.26 -7.61 -7.28
N GLY A 42 -10.41 -7.83 -7.93
CA GLY A 42 -10.57 -8.90 -8.92
C GLY A 42 -9.55 -8.79 -10.05
N ARG A 43 -9.48 -7.61 -10.67
CA ARG A 43 -8.58 -7.37 -11.80
C ARG A 43 -7.11 -7.57 -11.44
N TYR A 44 -6.66 -7.05 -10.30
CA TYR A 44 -5.27 -7.23 -9.86
C TYR A 44 -4.94 -8.68 -9.49
N LEU A 45 -5.86 -9.39 -8.83
CA LEU A 45 -5.68 -10.80 -8.49
C LEU A 45 -5.70 -11.70 -9.73
N ASP A 46 -6.51 -11.40 -10.73
CA ASP A 46 -6.54 -12.16 -11.98
C ASP A 46 -5.24 -12.00 -12.77
N CYS A 47 -4.70 -10.78 -12.87
CA CYS A 47 -3.35 -10.56 -13.42
C CYS A 47 -2.30 -11.37 -12.64
N ALA A 48 -2.32 -11.32 -11.32
CA ALA A 48 -1.37 -12.06 -10.49
C ALA A 48 -1.51 -13.60 -10.64
N ARG A 49 -2.75 -14.12 -10.76
CA ARG A 49 -3.02 -15.55 -11.04
C ARG A 49 -2.55 -15.97 -12.43
N ASN A 50 -2.67 -15.11 -13.43
CA ASN A 50 -2.12 -15.39 -14.75
C ASN A 50 -0.59 -15.44 -14.69
N MET A 51 0.02 -14.51 -13.94
CA MET A 51 1.48 -14.45 -13.83
C MET A 51 2.08 -15.69 -13.17
N THR A 52 1.38 -16.33 -12.22
CA THR A 52 1.83 -17.63 -11.68
C THR A 52 1.79 -18.76 -12.72
N ARG A 53 1.12 -18.56 -13.86
CA ARG A 53 1.03 -19.47 -15.01
C ARG A 53 1.92 -19.06 -16.18
N GLY A 54 2.68 -17.97 -16.07
CA GLY A 54 3.66 -17.53 -17.07
C GLY A 54 3.17 -16.52 -18.10
N PHE A 55 1.99 -15.92 -17.92
CA PHE A 55 1.47 -14.87 -18.81
C PHE A 55 0.75 -13.77 -18.01
N TYR A 56 0.50 -12.59 -18.60
CA TYR A 56 -0.10 -11.46 -17.87
C TYR A 56 -1.61 -11.32 -18.11
N ALA A 57 -1.99 -11.35 -19.39
CA ALA A 57 -3.36 -11.23 -19.88
C ALA A 57 -3.68 -12.42 -20.80
N THR A 58 -4.97 -12.65 -21.06
CA THR A 58 -5.44 -13.72 -21.96
C THR A 58 -5.91 -13.13 -23.28
N ASP A 59 -6.03 -13.96 -24.32
CA ASP A 59 -6.59 -13.52 -25.61
C ASP A 59 -8.06 -13.08 -25.48
N ASP A 60 -8.82 -13.75 -24.60
CA ASP A 60 -10.23 -13.41 -24.30
C ASP A 60 -10.37 -12.10 -23.50
N ASN A 61 -9.34 -11.73 -22.75
CA ASN A 61 -9.28 -10.48 -22.00
C ASN A 61 -7.86 -9.88 -22.08
N PRO A 62 -7.54 -9.18 -23.18
CA PRO A 62 -6.22 -8.61 -23.41
C PRO A 62 -6.01 -7.30 -22.64
N ASP A 63 -6.77 -7.06 -21.56
CA ASP A 63 -6.65 -5.85 -20.75
C ASP A 63 -5.34 -5.85 -19.94
N PHE A 64 -4.50 -4.86 -20.19
CA PHE A 64 -3.28 -4.55 -19.45
C PHE A 64 -3.28 -3.11 -18.91
N VAL A 65 -4.46 -2.52 -18.70
CA VAL A 65 -4.63 -1.18 -18.10
C VAL A 65 -3.92 -1.11 -16.74
N ASN A 66 -3.98 -2.20 -15.97
CA ASN A 66 -3.12 -2.35 -14.80
C ASN A 66 -1.72 -2.75 -15.29
N GLY A 67 -0.69 -2.04 -14.83
CA GLY A 67 0.69 -2.47 -15.04
C GLY A 67 1.05 -3.67 -14.14
N PRO A 68 2.15 -4.39 -14.42
CA PRO A 68 2.52 -5.59 -13.68
C PRO A 68 3.06 -5.31 -12.27
N GLY A 69 3.39 -4.06 -11.92
CA GLY A 69 4.06 -3.71 -10.67
C GLY A 69 3.34 -4.22 -9.41
N TYR A 70 2.06 -3.89 -9.25
CA TYR A 70 1.27 -4.36 -8.10
C TYR A 70 0.90 -5.86 -8.18
N PRO A 71 0.49 -6.43 -9.34
CA PRO A 71 0.32 -7.87 -9.51
C PRO A 71 1.54 -8.72 -9.10
N ILE A 72 2.78 -8.26 -9.36
CA ILE A 72 4.00 -8.95 -8.93
C ILE A 72 4.06 -9.06 -7.40
N VAL A 73 3.69 -7.98 -6.70
CA VAL A 73 3.62 -7.96 -5.24
C VAL A 73 2.56 -8.94 -4.71
N LEU A 74 1.50 -9.18 -5.48
CA LEU A 74 0.41 -10.07 -5.10
C LEU A 74 0.72 -11.57 -5.27
N LEU A 75 1.76 -11.94 -6.01
CA LEU A 75 2.10 -13.34 -6.30
C LEU A 75 2.16 -14.26 -5.07
N PRO A 76 2.90 -13.94 -3.99
CA PRO A 76 2.95 -14.82 -2.82
C PRO A 76 1.57 -15.01 -2.17
N PHE A 77 0.70 -14.00 -2.23
CA PHE A 77 -0.64 -14.06 -1.65
C PHE A 77 -1.60 -14.87 -2.51
N VAL A 78 -1.49 -14.78 -3.84
CA VAL A 78 -2.23 -15.64 -4.76
C VAL A 78 -1.87 -17.11 -4.58
N LEU A 79 -0.59 -17.42 -4.38
CA LEU A 79 -0.12 -18.77 -4.10
C LEU A 79 -0.64 -19.33 -2.77
N ALA A 80 -0.96 -18.46 -1.81
CA ALA A 80 -1.62 -18.81 -0.54
C ALA A 80 -3.15 -18.95 -0.64
N GLY A 81 -3.75 -18.76 -1.83
CA GLY A 81 -5.19 -18.91 -2.02
C GLY A 81 -6.02 -17.89 -1.24
N ALA A 82 -7.16 -18.32 -0.70
CA ALA A 82 -8.08 -17.45 0.05
C ALA A 82 -7.43 -16.85 1.32
N GLU A 83 -6.57 -17.63 1.99
CA GLU A 83 -5.85 -17.19 3.19
C GLU A 83 -4.88 -16.02 2.90
N GLY A 84 -4.49 -15.81 1.64
CA GLY A 84 -3.64 -14.71 1.21
C GLY A 84 -4.35 -13.35 1.12
N LEU A 85 -5.69 -13.30 1.09
CA LEU A 85 -6.42 -12.06 0.86
C LEU A 85 -6.30 -11.05 2.01
N LEU A 86 -6.41 -11.50 3.25
CA LEU A 86 -6.27 -10.60 4.41
C LEU A 86 -4.84 -10.03 4.49
N PRO A 87 -3.76 -10.84 4.42
CA PRO A 87 -2.40 -10.34 4.35
C PRO A 87 -2.15 -9.38 3.18
N ALA A 88 -2.71 -9.62 1.99
CA ALA A 88 -2.60 -8.70 0.85
C ALA A 88 -3.25 -7.34 1.15
N ARG A 89 -4.44 -7.32 1.78
CA ARG A 89 -5.11 -6.08 2.21
C ARG A 89 -4.33 -5.35 3.31
N LEU A 90 -3.72 -6.09 4.25
CA LEU A 90 -2.84 -5.51 5.27
C LEU A 90 -1.57 -4.92 4.67
N LEU A 91 -1.03 -5.52 3.61
CA LEU A 91 0.09 -4.95 2.87
C LEU A 91 -0.27 -3.61 2.22
N ASN A 92 -1.52 -3.43 1.77
CA ASN A 92 -1.98 -2.11 1.32
C ASN A 92 -1.98 -1.08 2.44
N ALA A 93 -2.36 -1.44 3.67
CA ALA A 93 -2.26 -0.54 4.81
C ALA A 93 -0.79 -0.10 5.04
N PHE A 94 0.17 -1.02 4.88
CA PHE A 94 1.58 -0.70 4.93
C PHE A 94 2.01 0.27 3.81
N PHE A 95 1.56 0.04 2.56
CA PHE A 95 1.86 0.97 1.46
C PHE A 95 1.25 2.36 1.66
N MET A 96 0.02 2.46 2.17
CA MET A 96 -0.60 3.75 2.49
C MET A 96 0.18 4.51 3.58
N ALA A 97 0.63 3.82 4.62
CA ALA A 97 1.49 4.40 5.64
C ALA A 97 2.84 4.86 5.07
N GLY A 98 3.43 4.04 4.19
CA GLY A 98 4.65 4.38 3.44
C GLY A 98 4.47 5.61 2.56
N ALA A 99 3.31 5.76 1.91
CA ALA A 99 2.99 6.93 1.09
C ALA A 99 2.93 8.22 1.92
N ALA A 100 2.24 8.19 3.08
CA ALA A 100 2.18 9.32 4.01
C ALA A 100 3.57 9.70 4.53
N TRP A 101 4.38 8.70 4.89
CA TRP A 101 5.77 8.92 5.32
C TRP A 101 6.64 9.51 4.20
N PHE A 102 6.51 8.99 2.98
CA PHE A 102 7.27 9.48 1.83
C PHE A 102 6.88 10.92 1.48
N ALA A 103 5.58 11.25 1.49
CA ALA A 103 5.09 12.60 1.28
C ALA A 103 5.65 13.59 2.31
N TRP A 104 5.70 13.18 3.59
CA TRP A 104 6.36 13.95 4.64
C TRP A 104 7.83 14.23 4.30
N LEU A 105 8.61 13.18 3.99
CA LEU A 105 10.04 13.33 3.69
C LEU A 105 10.28 14.24 2.49
N LEU A 106 9.51 14.06 1.42
CA LEU A 106 9.61 14.82 0.19
C LEU A 106 9.35 16.31 0.44
N LEU A 107 8.24 16.65 1.10
CA LEU A 107 7.86 18.03 1.33
C LEU A 107 8.67 18.69 2.43
N ARG A 108 9.18 17.93 3.40
CA ARG A 108 10.16 18.49 4.34
C ARG A 108 11.42 18.96 3.62
N HIS A 109 11.82 18.25 2.56
CA HIS A 109 12.97 18.60 1.77
C HIS A 109 12.72 19.82 0.88
N TYR A 110 11.55 19.91 0.24
CA TYR A 110 11.31 20.93 -0.80
C TYR A 110 10.39 22.10 -0.41
N ALA A 111 9.45 21.95 0.53
CA ALA A 111 8.40 22.92 0.82
C ALA A 111 8.35 23.41 2.28
N GLY A 112 9.02 22.72 3.20
CA GLY A 112 9.08 23.08 4.63
C GLY A 112 8.11 22.28 5.51
N ALA A 113 8.16 22.54 6.83
CA ALA A 113 7.48 21.70 7.83
C ALA A 113 5.96 21.80 7.81
N ALA A 114 5.40 22.99 7.58
CA ALA A 114 3.95 23.20 7.57
C ALA A 114 3.28 22.47 6.40
N TRP A 115 3.84 22.60 5.19
CA TRP A 115 3.34 21.91 4.00
C TRP A 115 3.48 20.39 4.11
N ALA A 116 4.61 19.92 4.65
CA ALA A 116 4.81 18.48 4.87
C ALA A 116 3.79 17.90 5.84
N ALA A 117 3.46 18.63 6.92
CA ALA A 117 2.43 18.23 7.85
C ALA A 117 1.06 18.18 7.16
N ALA A 118 0.67 19.26 6.46
CA ALA A 118 -0.63 19.33 5.79
C ALA A 118 -0.86 18.15 4.84
N VAL A 119 0.12 17.81 4.00
CA VAL A 119 -0.03 16.74 3.00
C VAL A 119 0.08 15.35 3.59
N ALA A 120 0.90 15.12 4.62
CA ALA A 120 0.99 13.80 5.24
C ALA A 120 -0.34 13.35 5.90
N TRP A 121 -1.23 14.30 6.21
CA TRP A 121 -2.54 14.07 6.82
C TRP A 121 -3.72 14.15 5.84
N LEU A 122 -3.48 14.46 4.55
CA LEU A 122 -4.49 14.38 3.49
C LEU A 122 -4.58 12.95 2.94
#